data_AF-A0A6U5DVZ4-F1
#
_entry.id   AF-A0A6U5DVZ4-F1
#
_cell.length_a   1.000
_cell.length_b   1.000
_cell.length_c   1.000
_cell.angle_alpha   90.00
_cell.angle_beta   90.00
_cell.angle_gamma   90.00
#
_symmetry.space_group_name_H-M   'P 1'
#
loop_
_entity.id
_entity.type
_entity.pdbx_description
1 polymer ?
#
loop_
_entity_poly.entity_id
_entity_poly.type
_entity_poly.pdbx_seq_one_letter_code
_entity_poly.pdbx_strand_id
1 'polypeptide(L)'
;MMSKNVSAKLMKQLKATAAVRSYDFIFQSDKMKQEEQMKQMYDYYHGDEDANIVSQCKMLLSGHGPYSGVYDKELVMIMNDTTAAPDEPTQLLIVKKEFFALGDYERIVASESFTYDTLSSPTKEYVGKRATGRFLLDLSVSAIKNIKKAVAMAEEWLSNNKVPPSGTNWNDLYAHLLSRCEEIHKTEKIFTGFMAFVLFSKYNANGVNNLAFLSMNDEIDGDIMPRSDFCKRDQRIKVRTRVMLGKNSNDRESTIDDRIKLVKIAQCEVRKVTNDSKLQITNMQQKLEFLLKERGQAVELAKIICPDYNKQHENWIEVQNLTHDISTMKREIDNLEQDWDEKRATKSSHKALVESFLNDINVKKQRVR
;
A
#
# COMPACT_ATOMS: atom_id res chain seq x y z
N MET A 1 -10.01 6.28 -37.93
CA MET A 1 -9.21 7.28 -37.18
C MET A 1 -7.86 6.65 -36.86
N MET A 2 -6.74 7.27 -37.25
CA MET A 2 -5.41 6.77 -36.87
C MET A 2 -5.27 6.82 -35.34
N SER A 3 -5.03 5.69 -34.68
CA SER A 3 -4.78 5.66 -33.24
C SER A 3 -3.51 6.48 -32.96
N LYS A 4 -3.70 7.67 -32.40
CA LYS A 4 -2.57 8.53 -32.05
C LYS A 4 -1.84 7.91 -30.86
N ASN A 5 -0.61 7.50 -31.12
CA ASN A 5 0.23 6.83 -30.14
C ASN A 5 0.62 7.80 -29.03
N VAL A 6 0.30 7.45 -27.78
CA VAL A 6 0.78 8.16 -26.59
C VAL A 6 2.30 8.35 -26.64
N SER A 7 2.78 9.55 -26.26
CA SER A 7 4.22 9.84 -26.21
C SER A 7 4.96 8.80 -25.37
N ALA A 8 6.19 8.44 -25.76
CA ALA A 8 6.98 7.44 -25.02
C ALA A 8 7.19 7.86 -23.57
N LYS A 9 7.29 9.17 -23.31
CA LYS A 9 7.43 9.77 -21.98
C LYS A 9 6.19 9.53 -21.12
N LEU A 10 5.00 9.86 -21.61
CA LEU A 10 3.77 9.64 -20.86
C LEU A 10 3.51 8.15 -20.64
N MET A 11 3.79 7.32 -21.64
CA MET A 11 3.70 5.86 -21.50
C MET A 11 4.61 5.34 -20.39
N LYS A 12 5.84 5.85 -20.29
CA LYS A 12 6.77 5.53 -19.21
C LYS A 12 6.23 5.96 -17.84
N GLN A 13 5.56 7.11 -17.74
CA GLN A 13 4.92 7.57 -16.50
C GLN A 13 3.76 6.67 -16.07
N LEU A 14 2.88 6.30 -17.01
CA LEU A 14 1.74 5.42 -16.74
C LEU A 14 2.23 4.07 -16.20
N LYS A 15 3.23 3.47 -16.87
CA LYS A 15 3.87 2.21 -16.43
C LYS A 15 4.53 2.34 -15.07
N ALA A 16 5.33 3.40 -14.88
CA ALA A 16 5.98 3.66 -13.60
C ALA A 16 4.96 3.83 -12.47
N THR A 17 3.81 4.44 -12.73
CA THR A 17 2.77 4.65 -11.72
C THR A 17 2.16 3.34 -11.24
N ALA A 18 1.81 2.44 -12.16
CA ALA A 18 1.34 1.10 -11.81
C ALA A 18 2.44 0.24 -11.15
N ALA A 19 3.69 0.37 -11.60
CA ALA A 19 4.83 -0.36 -11.02
C ALA A 19 5.13 0.11 -9.59
N VAL A 20 5.11 1.42 -9.32
CA VAL A 20 5.28 1.99 -7.98
C VAL A 20 4.21 1.45 -7.03
N ARG A 21 2.96 1.36 -7.49
CA ARG A 21 1.89 0.80 -6.67
C ARG A 21 2.09 -0.68 -6.38
N SER A 22 2.55 -1.44 -7.39
CA SER A 22 2.90 -2.86 -7.22
C SER A 22 4.03 -3.05 -6.21
N TYR A 23 5.06 -2.20 -6.29
CA TYR A 23 6.18 -2.21 -5.35
C TYR A 23 5.75 -1.86 -3.92
N ASP A 24 4.79 -0.95 -3.75
CA ASP A 24 4.26 -0.58 -2.43
C ASP A 24 3.64 -1.80 -1.70
N PHE A 25 2.97 -2.71 -2.41
CA PHE A 25 2.47 -3.96 -1.83
C PHE A 25 3.58 -4.91 -1.39
N ILE A 26 4.66 -4.99 -2.18
CA ILE A 26 5.82 -5.82 -1.86
C ILE A 26 6.59 -5.24 -0.68
N PHE A 27 6.74 -3.92 -0.63
CA PHE A 27 7.40 -3.22 0.48
C PHE A 27 6.66 -3.42 1.81
N GLN A 28 5.35 -3.63 1.78
CA GLN A 28 4.54 -3.95 2.96
C GLN A 28 4.69 -5.41 3.42
N SER A 29 5.34 -6.26 2.62
CA SER A 29 5.59 -7.67 2.96
C SER A 29 6.98 -7.82 3.57
N ASP A 30 7.10 -8.64 4.63
CA ASP A 30 8.37 -8.89 5.33
C ASP A 30 9.45 -9.47 4.39
N LYS A 31 10.73 -9.32 4.82
CA LYS A 31 11.97 -9.67 4.09
C LYS A 31 11.76 -10.77 3.04
N MET A 32 11.64 -10.33 1.79
CA MET A 32 11.40 -11.18 0.63
C MET A 32 12.67 -11.29 -0.22
N LYS A 33 12.95 -12.48 -0.76
CA LYS A 33 14.08 -12.65 -1.69
C LYS A 33 13.82 -11.88 -2.98
N GLN A 34 14.88 -11.41 -3.63
CA GLN A 34 14.75 -10.60 -4.84
C GLN A 34 13.97 -11.32 -5.96
N GLU A 35 14.13 -12.64 -6.09
CA GLU A 35 13.36 -13.45 -7.07
C GLU A 35 11.86 -13.46 -6.77
N GLU A 36 11.48 -13.57 -5.50
CA GLU A 36 10.09 -13.52 -5.05
C GLU A 36 9.51 -12.12 -5.24
N GLN A 37 10.30 -11.07 -4.99
CA GLN A 37 9.90 -9.68 -5.28
C GLN A 37 9.64 -9.49 -6.78
N MET A 38 10.51 -10.02 -7.65
CA MET A 38 10.30 -9.95 -9.10
C MET A 38 9.02 -10.70 -9.52
N LYS A 39 8.77 -11.87 -8.94
CA LYS A 39 7.54 -12.63 -9.19
C LYS A 39 6.30 -11.84 -8.74
N GLN A 40 6.28 -11.32 -7.52
CA GLN A 40 5.15 -10.54 -7.04
C GLN A 40 4.97 -9.23 -7.81
N MET A 41 6.05 -8.56 -8.22
CA MET A 41 5.97 -7.38 -9.10
C MET A 41 5.23 -7.73 -10.38
N TYR A 42 5.57 -8.87 -10.99
CA TYR A 42 4.91 -9.35 -12.19
C TYR A 42 3.43 -9.66 -11.92
N ASP A 43 3.13 -10.41 -10.87
CA ASP A 43 1.75 -10.84 -10.54
C ASP A 43 0.84 -9.65 -10.21
N TYR A 44 1.29 -8.67 -9.40
CA TYR A 44 0.49 -7.47 -9.12
C TYR A 44 0.30 -6.58 -10.35
N TYR A 45 1.35 -6.40 -11.15
CA TYR A 45 1.31 -5.50 -12.29
C TYR A 45 0.38 -6.02 -13.39
N HIS A 46 0.52 -7.30 -13.75
CA HIS A 46 -0.27 -7.94 -14.81
C HIS A 46 -1.58 -8.55 -14.30
N GLY A 47 -1.67 -8.87 -13.02
CA GLY A 47 -2.77 -9.64 -12.42
C GLY A 47 -2.54 -11.14 -12.55
N ASP A 48 -3.15 -11.88 -11.62
CA ASP A 48 -3.16 -13.33 -11.57
C ASP A 48 -4.54 -13.78 -11.07
N GLU A 49 -5.33 -14.40 -11.94
CA GLU A 49 -6.69 -14.82 -11.61
C GLU A 49 -6.71 -15.99 -10.63
N ASP A 50 -5.73 -16.90 -10.71
CA ASP A 50 -5.63 -18.07 -9.83
C ASP A 50 -5.25 -17.65 -8.41
N ALA A 51 -4.39 -16.64 -8.28
CA ALA A 51 -4.04 -16.04 -7.00
C ALA A 51 -5.02 -14.95 -6.53
N ASN A 52 -6.08 -14.67 -7.30
CA ASN A 52 -7.05 -13.60 -7.04
C ASN A 52 -6.39 -12.20 -6.88
N ILE A 53 -5.38 -11.92 -7.69
CA ILE A 53 -4.64 -10.66 -7.74
C ILE A 53 -5.16 -9.79 -8.87
N VAL A 54 -5.68 -8.61 -8.52
CA VAL A 54 -6.20 -7.65 -9.50
C VAL A 54 -5.05 -6.91 -10.19
N SER A 55 -5.04 -6.97 -11.52
CA SER A 55 -4.08 -6.30 -12.39
C SER A 55 -4.06 -4.78 -12.20
N GLN A 56 -2.90 -4.23 -11.83
CA GLN A 56 -2.73 -2.78 -11.77
C GLN A 56 -2.86 -2.12 -13.15
N CYS A 57 -2.46 -2.78 -14.24
CA CYS A 57 -2.68 -2.27 -15.59
C CYS A 57 -4.17 -2.15 -15.94
N LYS A 58 -4.99 -3.16 -15.61
CA LYS A 58 -6.45 -3.09 -15.85
C LYS A 58 -7.11 -2.00 -14.99
N MET A 59 -6.69 -1.86 -13.73
CA MET A 59 -7.21 -0.80 -12.85
C MET A 59 -6.82 0.60 -13.33
N LEU A 60 -5.59 0.79 -13.81
CA LEU A 60 -5.14 2.05 -14.39
C LEU A 60 -5.96 2.37 -15.65
N LEU A 61 -6.07 1.43 -16.58
CA LEU A 61 -6.80 1.62 -17.84
C LEU A 61 -8.28 1.98 -17.63
N SER A 62 -8.92 1.40 -16.61
CA SER A 62 -10.31 1.67 -16.24
C SER A 62 -10.48 2.88 -15.29
N GLY A 63 -9.40 3.54 -14.88
CA GLY A 63 -9.44 4.65 -13.93
C GLY A 63 -10.06 4.27 -12.58
N HIS A 64 -9.95 3.01 -12.17
CA HIS A 64 -10.59 2.52 -10.94
C HIS A 64 -9.67 2.66 -9.72
N GLY A 65 -10.29 2.78 -8.55
CA GLY A 65 -9.60 2.83 -7.26
C GLY A 65 -8.59 3.98 -7.19
N PRO A 66 -7.30 3.70 -6.90
CA PRO A 66 -6.29 4.73 -6.68
C PRO A 66 -5.92 5.52 -7.97
N TYR A 67 -6.32 5.03 -9.14
CA TYR A 67 -6.04 5.68 -10.43
C TYR A 67 -7.14 6.64 -10.91
N SER A 68 -8.25 6.77 -10.16
CA SER A 68 -9.33 7.68 -10.56
C SER A 68 -8.86 9.14 -10.67
N GLY A 69 -7.82 9.51 -9.92
CA GLY A 69 -7.21 10.84 -9.96
C GLY A 69 -6.44 11.15 -11.25
N VAL A 70 -6.16 10.15 -12.10
CA VAL A 70 -5.44 10.32 -13.38
C VAL A 70 -6.33 10.93 -14.46
N TYR A 71 -7.64 10.71 -14.36
CA TYR A 71 -8.56 10.94 -15.46
C TYR A 71 -9.63 11.99 -15.14
N ASP A 72 -9.93 12.81 -16.14
CA ASP A 72 -11.20 13.50 -16.26
C ASP A 72 -12.21 12.58 -16.96
N LYS A 73 -13.48 12.67 -16.52
CA LYS A 73 -14.57 11.83 -17.00
C LYS A 73 -15.44 12.62 -17.95
N GLU A 74 -15.51 12.21 -19.22
CA GLU A 74 -16.38 12.82 -20.23
C GLU A 74 -17.48 11.83 -20.60
N LEU A 75 -18.75 12.24 -20.49
CA LEU A 75 -19.88 11.42 -20.94
C LEU A 75 -20.15 11.74 -22.41
N VAL A 76 -20.06 10.72 -23.27
CA VAL A 76 -20.36 10.86 -24.69
C VAL A 76 -21.60 10.04 -25.00
N MET A 77 -22.59 10.70 -25.59
CA MET A 77 -23.77 10.05 -26.15
C MET A 77 -23.40 9.52 -27.52
N ILE A 78 -23.43 8.20 -27.69
CA ILE A 78 -23.32 7.60 -29.02
C ILE A 78 -24.70 7.71 -29.65
N MET A 79 -24.86 8.66 -30.57
CA MET A 79 -26.03 8.67 -31.45
C MET A 79 -25.76 7.68 -32.57
N ASN A 80 -26.38 6.51 -32.49
CA ASN A 80 -26.48 5.64 -33.65
C ASN A 80 -27.57 6.20 -34.57
N ASP A 81 -27.21 6.58 -35.80
CA ASP A 81 -28.11 7.14 -36.83
C ASP A 81 -29.29 6.21 -37.22
N THR A 82 -29.38 5.02 -36.62
CA THR A 82 -30.30 3.93 -36.97
C THR A 82 -31.30 3.54 -35.86
N THR A 83 -31.19 4.08 -34.64
CA THR A 83 -32.11 3.75 -33.55
C THR A 83 -32.60 5.02 -32.83
N ALA A 84 -33.93 5.19 -32.77
CA ALA A 84 -34.59 6.33 -32.12
C ALA A 84 -34.46 6.35 -30.58
N ALA A 85 -33.75 5.37 -30.00
CA ALA A 85 -33.41 5.33 -28.59
C ALA A 85 -31.91 5.70 -28.44
N PRO A 86 -31.56 6.71 -27.63
CA PRO A 86 -30.16 6.96 -27.31
C PRO A 86 -29.60 5.74 -26.59
N ASP A 87 -28.47 5.20 -27.07
CA ASP A 87 -27.71 4.20 -26.33
C ASP A 87 -27.28 4.77 -24.96
N GLU A 88 -27.06 3.90 -23.98
CA GLU A 88 -26.55 4.32 -22.68
C GLU A 88 -25.28 5.17 -22.86
N PRO A 89 -25.16 6.32 -22.15
CA PRO A 89 -24.04 7.22 -22.32
C PRO A 89 -22.72 6.50 -22.01
N THR A 90 -21.81 6.47 -22.98
CA THR A 90 -20.51 5.85 -22.81
C THR A 90 -19.57 6.83 -22.12
N GLN A 91 -18.90 6.37 -21.05
CA GLN A 91 -17.96 7.18 -20.29
C GLN A 91 -16.55 7.07 -20.88
N LEU A 92 -16.01 8.19 -21.35
CA LEU A 92 -14.61 8.31 -21.75
C LEU A 92 -13.75 8.78 -20.58
N LEU A 93 -12.56 8.19 -20.46
CA LEU A 93 -11.56 8.57 -19.46
C LEU A 93 -10.41 9.29 -20.16
N ILE A 94 -10.22 10.56 -19.83
CA ILE A 94 -9.25 11.44 -20.47
C ILE A 94 -8.14 11.75 -19.48
N VAL A 95 -6.89 11.51 -19.84
CA VAL A 95 -5.76 11.82 -18.96
C VAL A 95 -5.74 13.33 -18.67
N LYS A 96 -5.65 13.70 -17.40
CA LYS A 96 -5.67 15.11 -17.00
C LYS A 96 -4.52 15.90 -17.60
N LYS A 97 -4.85 17.15 -17.95
CA LYS A 97 -3.94 18.12 -18.56
C LYS A 97 -2.70 18.44 -17.69
N GLU A 98 -2.81 18.34 -16.36
CA GLU A 98 -1.72 18.60 -15.41
C GLU A 98 -0.54 17.61 -15.50
N PHE A 99 -0.74 16.45 -16.13
CA PHE A 99 0.33 15.47 -16.35
C PHE A 99 1.12 15.70 -17.64
N PHE A 100 0.76 16.72 -18.42
CA PHE A 100 1.44 17.09 -19.65
C PHE A 100 2.41 18.24 -19.41
N ALA A 101 3.51 18.25 -20.17
CA ALA A 101 4.37 19.42 -20.22
C ALA A 101 3.62 20.60 -20.86
N LEU A 102 4.00 21.82 -20.47
CA LEU A 102 3.52 23.05 -21.11
C LEU A 102 3.69 22.94 -22.63
N GLY A 103 2.58 22.83 -23.37
CA GLY A 103 2.54 22.76 -24.83
C GLY A 103 2.05 21.43 -25.43
N ASP A 104 2.05 20.33 -24.68
CA ASP A 104 1.64 19.00 -25.17
C ASP A 104 0.16 18.70 -24.84
N TYR A 105 -0.75 19.61 -25.15
CA TYR A 105 -2.17 19.45 -24.83
C TYR A 105 -2.89 18.57 -25.87
N GLU A 106 -2.61 17.28 -25.84
CA GLU A 106 -3.36 16.29 -26.61
C GLU A 106 -4.40 15.59 -25.74
N ARG A 107 -5.62 15.45 -26.27
CA ARG A 107 -6.69 14.67 -25.64
C ARG A 107 -6.32 13.19 -25.73
N ILE A 108 -5.83 12.63 -24.62
CA ILE A 108 -5.44 11.22 -24.52
C ILE A 108 -6.56 10.45 -23.83
N VAL A 109 -7.21 9.57 -24.58
CA VAL A 109 -8.35 8.77 -24.13
C VAL A 109 -7.87 7.36 -23.79
N ALA A 110 -8.19 6.87 -22.59
CA ALA A 110 -7.88 5.50 -22.19
C ALA A 110 -8.61 4.49 -23.08
N SER A 111 -7.99 3.33 -23.32
CA SER A 111 -8.46 2.27 -24.23
C SER A 111 -8.44 2.62 -25.73
N GLU A 112 -8.35 3.90 -26.10
CA GLU A 112 -8.15 4.34 -27.49
C GLU A 112 -6.68 4.69 -27.78
N SER A 113 -6.10 5.57 -26.96
CA SER A 113 -4.74 6.07 -27.15
C SER A 113 -3.68 5.12 -26.58
N PHE A 114 -4.04 4.37 -25.55
CA PHE A 114 -3.23 3.30 -24.96
C PHE A 114 -4.15 2.16 -24.48
N THR A 115 -3.64 0.94 -24.53
CA THR A 115 -4.37 -0.28 -24.24
C THR A 115 -3.66 -1.08 -23.15
N TYR A 116 -4.31 -2.16 -22.70
CA TYR A 116 -3.67 -3.10 -21.78
C TYR A 116 -2.35 -3.64 -22.36
N ASP A 117 -2.31 -3.97 -23.64
CA ASP A 117 -1.11 -4.51 -24.29
C ASP A 117 0.04 -3.49 -24.31
N THR A 118 -0.25 -2.22 -24.60
CA THR A 118 0.81 -1.21 -24.62
C THR A 118 1.34 -0.87 -23.22
N LEU A 119 0.50 -0.99 -22.17
CA LEU A 119 0.89 -0.84 -20.77
C LEU A 119 1.64 -2.05 -20.22
N SER A 120 1.23 -3.26 -20.61
CA SER A 120 1.83 -4.51 -20.14
C SER A 120 3.16 -4.79 -20.83
N SER A 121 3.41 -4.23 -22.02
CA SER A 121 4.69 -4.41 -22.71
C SER A 121 5.83 -3.55 -22.18
N PRO A 122 7.10 -3.99 -22.28
CA PRO A 122 8.24 -3.20 -21.80
C PRO A 122 8.46 -1.95 -22.67
N THR A 123 8.43 -2.09 -23.99
CA THR A 123 8.59 -0.99 -24.95
C THR A 123 7.57 -1.07 -26.09
N LYS A 124 7.51 -0.03 -26.94
CA LYS A 124 6.65 0.01 -28.13
C LYS A 124 7.07 -0.99 -29.22
N GLU A 125 8.32 -1.47 -29.19
CA GLU A 125 8.84 -2.44 -30.18
C GLU A 125 8.50 -3.89 -29.79
N TYR A 126 8.11 -4.13 -28.54
CA TYR A 126 7.78 -5.44 -28.00
C TYR A 126 6.30 -5.55 -27.60
N VAL A 127 5.41 -4.87 -28.32
CA VAL A 127 3.95 -4.96 -28.10
C VAL A 127 3.51 -6.42 -28.15
N GLY A 128 2.77 -6.86 -27.13
CA GLY A 128 2.29 -8.24 -26.97
C GLY A 128 3.23 -9.12 -26.13
N LYS A 129 4.46 -8.70 -25.84
CA LYS A 129 5.30 -9.34 -24.81
C LYS A 129 5.07 -8.65 -23.47
N ARG A 130 4.91 -9.41 -22.39
CA ARG A 130 4.75 -8.86 -21.04
C ARG A 130 6.09 -8.38 -20.47
N ALA A 131 6.07 -7.23 -19.81
CA ALA A 131 7.19 -6.70 -19.06
C ALA A 131 7.56 -7.67 -17.93
N THR A 132 8.86 -7.93 -17.77
CA THR A 132 9.35 -8.86 -16.74
C THR A 132 9.29 -8.21 -15.36
N GLY A 133 9.19 -9.04 -14.32
CA GLY A 133 9.25 -8.58 -12.92
C GLY A 133 10.49 -7.74 -12.62
N ARG A 134 11.65 -8.12 -13.18
CA ARG A 134 12.89 -7.35 -13.04
C ARG A 134 12.80 -5.95 -13.64
N PHE A 135 12.32 -5.84 -14.87
CA PHE A 135 12.14 -4.54 -15.51
C PHE A 135 11.19 -3.64 -14.70
N LEU A 136 10.11 -4.21 -14.20
CA LEU A 136 9.13 -3.48 -13.39
C LEU A 136 9.70 -3.02 -12.06
N LEU A 137 10.52 -3.85 -11.41
CA LEU A 137 11.24 -3.52 -10.19
C LEU A 137 12.25 -2.39 -10.41
N ASP A 138 13.06 -2.47 -11.48
CA ASP A 138 14.03 -1.42 -11.82
C ASP A 138 13.31 -0.09 -12.12
N LEU A 139 12.18 -0.16 -12.83
CA LEU A 139 11.33 0.98 -13.14
C LEU A 139 10.73 1.61 -11.86
N SER A 140 10.22 0.80 -10.93
CA SER A 140 9.64 1.29 -9.68
C SER A 140 10.72 1.90 -8.78
N VAL A 141 11.87 1.27 -8.61
CA VAL A 141 12.98 1.80 -7.81
C VAL A 141 13.48 3.14 -8.37
N SER A 142 13.63 3.25 -9.70
CA SER A 142 13.97 4.50 -10.36
C SER A 142 12.94 5.60 -10.09
N ALA A 143 11.66 5.27 -10.21
CA ALA A 143 10.57 6.20 -9.93
C ALA A 143 10.57 6.65 -8.46
N ILE A 144 10.71 5.72 -7.51
CA ILE A 144 10.74 6.00 -6.07
C ILE A 144 11.89 6.95 -5.71
N LYS A 145 13.08 6.74 -6.27
CA LYS A 145 14.22 7.63 -6.07
C LYS A 145 13.88 9.07 -6.48
N ASN A 146 13.20 9.25 -7.60
CA ASN A 146 12.82 10.59 -8.07
C ASN A 146 11.68 11.18 -7.23
N ILE A 147 10.70 10.37 -6.83
CA ILE A 147 9.61 10.79 -5.94
C ILE A 147 10.20 11.30 -4.61
N LYS A 148 11.15 10.58 -4.00
CA LYS A 148 11.83 11.01 -2.76
C LYS A 148 12.56 12.34 -2.94
N LYS A 149 13.29 12.52 -4.04
CA LYS A 149 13.92 13.81 -4.37
C LYS A 149 12.90 14.95 -4.49
N ALA A 150 11.78 14.70 -5.17
CA ALA A 150 10.74 15.69 -5.34
C ALA A 150 10.07 16.06 -4.00
N VAL A 151 9.87 15.08 -3.11
CA VAL A 151 9.41 15.33 -1.74
C VAL A 151 10.40 16.21 -0.98
N ALA A 152 11.70 15.86 -0.97
CA ALA A 152 12.72 16.65 -0.28
C ALA A 152 12.78 18.10 -0.79
N MET A 153 12.69 18.30 -2.11
CA MET A 153 12.63 19.64 -2.71
C MET A 153 11.37 20.41 -2.29
N ALA A 154 10.21 19.73 -2.25
CA ALA A 154 8.97 20.35 -1.79
C ALA A 154 9.06 20.75 -0.31
N GLU A 155 9.68 19.93 0.54
CA GLU A 155 9.90 20.23 1.95
C GLU A 155 10.89 21.37 2.17
N GLU A 156 12.00 21.39 1.44
CA GLU A 156 12.98 22.49 1.45
C GLU A 156 12.35 23.82 1.00
N TRP A 157 11.49 23.78 -0.02
CA TRP A 157 10.79 24.98 -0.46
C TRP A 157 9.80 25.49 0.61
N LEU A 158 9.08 24.58 1.27
CA LEU A 158 8.15 24.91 2.35
C LEU A 158 8.85 25.41 3.63
N SER A 159 10.06 24.92 3.93
CA SER A 159 10.81 25.37 5.11
C SER A 159 11.39 26.77 4.92
N ASN A 160 11.82 27.11 3.69
CA ASN A 160 12.35 28.42 3.34
C ASN A 160 11.26 29.50 3.15
N ASN A 161 10.03 29.11 2.82
CA ASN A 161 8.90 30.01 2.64
C ASN A 161 7.85 29.75 3.73
N LYS A 162 7.85 30.58 4.80
CA LYS A 162 7.10 30.40 6.07
C LYS A 162 5.60 30.05 5.93
N VAL A 163 4.96 30.34 4.79
CA VAL A 163 3.60 29.95 4.41
C VAL A 163 3.54 29.98 2.87
N PRO A 164 2.91 29.03 2.16
CA PRO A 164 2.58 29.24 0.75
C PRO A 164 1.70 30.50 0.65
N PRO A 165 2.12 31.57 -0.06
CA PRO A 165 1.36 32.81 -0.07
C PRO A 165 -0.08 32.54 -0.51
N SER A 166 -1.04 33.16 0.16
CA SER A 166 -2.46 33.05 -0.18
C SER A 166 -2.63 33.37 -1.66
N GLY A 167 -3.00 32.37 -2.46
CA GLY A 167 -3.06 32.45 -3.91
C GLY A 167 -2.12 31.50 -4.66
N THR A 168 -1.21 30.78 -3.98
CA THR A 168 -0.41 29.71 -4.61
C THR A 168 -1.09 28.35 -4.40
N ASN A 169 -1.70 27.83 -5.45
CA ASN A 169 -2.44 26.57 -5.43
C ASN A 169 -1.49 25.40 -5.72
N TRP A 170 -1.97 24.16 -5.58
CA TRP A 170 -1.17 22.95 -5.84
C TRP A 170 -0.47 22.97 -7.21
N ASN A 171 -1.05 23.67 -8.20
CA ASN A 171 -0.46 23.81 -9.52
C ASN A 171 0.86 24.60 -9.51
N ASP A 172 1.07 25.49 -8.54
CA ASP A 172 2.31 26.26 -8.41
C ASP A 172 3.44 25.43 -7.81
N LEU A 173 3.14 24.56 -6.83
CA LEU A 173 4.10 23.55 -6.34
C LEU A 173 4.46 22.56 -7.45
N TYR A 174 3.46 22.11 -8.22
CA TYR A 174 3.70 21.24 -9.37
C TYR A 174 4.51 21.94 -10.45
N ALA A 175 4.22 23.20 -10.77
CA ALA A 175 4.98 24.01 -11.72
C ALA A 175 6.40 24.33 -11.20
N HIS A 176 6.60 24.47 -9.90
CA HIS A 176 7.92 24.65 -9.28
C HIS A 176 8.76 23.37 -9.36
N LEU A 177 8.17 22.22 -9.02
CA LEU A 177 8.83 20.92 -9.17
C LEU A 177 9.13 20.62 -10.64
N LEU A 178 8.21 20.93 -11.55
CA LEU A 178 8.44 20.81 -12.99
C LEU A 178 9.55 21.76 -13.46
N SER A 179 9.54 23.03 -13.07
CA SER A 179 10.53 24.04 -13.52
C SER A 179 11.92 23.86 -12.93
N ARG A 180 12.06 23.40 -11.68
CA ARG A 180 13.37 23.08 -11.07
C ARG A 180 13.88 21.68 -11.38
N CYS A 181 13.02 20.71 -11.71
CA CYS A 181 13.50 19.46 -12.32
C CYS A 181 14.13 19.68 -13.69
N GLU A 182 13.69 20.68 -14.45
CA GLU A 182 14.28 21.05 -15.74
C GLU A 182 15.73 21.56 -15.62
N GLU A 183 16.09 22.20 -14.50
CA GLU A 183 17.47 22.62 -14.22
C GLU A 183 18.41 21.42 -14.00
N ILE A 184 17.88 20.29 -13.54
CA ILE A 184 18.63 19.05 -13.26
C ILE A 184 18.64 18.10 -14.49
N HIS A 185 17.64 18.17 -15.38
CA HIS A 185 17.58 17.36 -16.60
C HIS A 185 17.06 18.16 -17.83
N LYS A 186 18.01 18.69 -18.60
CA LYS A 186 17.76 19.54 -19.79
C LYS A 186 17.06 18.87 -20.98
N THR A 187 16.72 17.57 -20.93
CA THR A 187 16.16 16.83 -22.09
C THR A 187 14.85 16.09 -21.82
N GLU A 188 14.44 15.91 -20.55
CA GLU A 188 13.27 15.11 -20.16
C GLU A 188 12.43 15.81 -19.10
N LYS A 189 11.57 16.74 -19.54
CA LYS A 189 10.73 17.60 -18.69
C LYS A 189 9.63 16.89 -17.88
N ILE A 190 9.64 15.54 -17.80
CA ILE A 190 8.82 14.77 -16.85
C ILE A 190 9.70 13.68 -16.25
N PHE A 191 10.14 13.85 -14.99
CA PHE A 191 10.92 12.83 -14.32
C PHE A 191 10.07 11.57 -14.06
N THR A 192 10.64 10.38 -14.22
CA THR A 192 9.91 9.11 -14.06
C THR A 192 9.36 9.00 -12.64
N GLY A 193 8.05 8.82 -12.49
CA GLY A 193 7.37 8.72 -11.19
C GLY A 193 6.55 9.95 -10.77
N PHE A 194 6.53 11.02 -11.57
CA PHE A 194 5.78 12.25 -11.27
C PHE A 194 4.29 11.99 -11.02
N MET A 195 3.64 11.19 -11.87
CA MET A 195 2.22 10.87 -11.70
C MET A 195 1.96 10.08 -10.40
N ALA A 196 2.85 9.15 -10.04
CA ALA A 196 2.78 8.46 -8.74
C ALA A 196 2.98 9.40 -7.56
N PHE A 197 3.87 10.40 -7.66
CA PHE A 197 4.02 11.45 -6.66
C PHE A 197 2.71 12.22 -6.46
N VAL A 198 2.09 12.69 -7.55
CA VAL A 198 0.84 13.46 -7.50
C VAL A 198 -0.32 12.64 -6.96
N LEU A 199 -0.42 11.36 -7.31
CA LEU A 199 -1.55 10.52 -6.88
C LEU A 199 -1.40 10.02 -5.45
N PHE A 200 -0.21 9.58 -5.08
CA PHE A 200 -0.05 8.72 -3.90
C PHE A 200 0.72 9.37 -2.76
N SER A 201 1.38 10.51 -2.95
CA SER A 201 2.06 11.20 -1.85
C SER A 201 1.11 12.09 -1.04
N LYS A 202 1.59 12.61 0.11
CA LYS A 202 0.87 13.62 0.90
C LYS A 202 0.62 14.94 0.16
N TYR A 203 1.21 15.13 -1.01
CA TYR A 203 1.04 16.31 -1.84
C TYR A 203 -0.11 16.16 -2.86
N ASN A 204 -0.88 15.07 -2.79
CA ASN A 204 -2.12 14.96 -3.56
C ASN A 204 -3.20 15.92 -3.04
N ALA A 205 -4.26 16.13 -3.83
CA ALA A 205 -5.35 17.05 -3.48
C ALA A 205 -6.06 16.72 -2.14
N ASN A 206 -5.96 15.47 -1.68
CA ASN A 206 -6.57 15.01 -0.43
C ASN A 206 -5.62 15.12 0.78
N GLY A 207 -4.34 15.44 0.59
CA GLY A 207 -3.33 15.50 1.64
C GLY A 207 -2.98 14.14 2.27
N VAL A 208 -3.28 13.02 1.58
CA VAL A 208 -3.11 11.67 2.14
C VAL A 208 -1.98 10.93 1.45
N ASN A 209 -0.96 10.54 2.22
CA ASN A 209 0.08 9.63 1.75
C ASN A 209 -0.46 8.19 1.70
N ASN A 210 -0.52 7.65 0.50
CA ASN A 210 -0.94 6.28 0.18
C ASN A 210 0.24 5.36 -0.13
N LEU A 211 1.49 5.85 -0.06
CA LEU A 211 2.71 5.07 -0.26
C LEU A 211 3.39 4.80 1.08
N ALA A 212 3.39 3.54 1.50
CA ALA A 212 4.03 3.10 2.72
C ALA A 212 5.55 3.33 2.68
N PHE A 213 6.16 3.16 1.51
CA PHE A 213 7.61 3.36 1.32
C PHE A 213 8.07 4.82 1.46
N LEU A 214 7.17 5.80 1.37
CA LEU A 214 7.50 7.23 1.54
C LEU A 214 7.45 7.71 2.99
N SER A 215 6.82 6.95 3.89
CA SER A 215 6.54 7.44 5.25
C SER A 215 7.71 7.33 6.24
N MET A 216 8.96 7.17 5.80
CA MET A 216 10.10 6.98 6.72
C MET A 216 10.66 8.37 6.99
N ASN A 217 10.77 8.74 8.26
CA ASN A 217 11.69 9.80 8.67
C ASN A 217 13.06 9.51 8.02
N ASP A 218 13.60 10.51 7.35
CA ASP A 218 14.84 10.44 6.62
C ASP A 218 16.02 10.21 7.57
N GLU A 219 16.43 8.97 7.74
CA GLU A 219 17.83 8.60 7.90
C GLU A 219 18.11 7.43 6.97
N ILE A 220 18.75 7.74 5.84
CA ILE A 220 19.52 6.74 5.12
C ILE A 220 20.82 6.60 5.91
N ASP A 221 20.80 5.74 6.91
CA ASP A 221 21.92 4.82 7.09
C ASP A 221 21.34 3.42 7.18
N GLY A 222 21.99 2.50 6.48
CA GLY A 222 21.48 1.15 6.28
C GLY A 222 21.37 0.41 7.60
N ASP A 223 20.21 0.39 8.23
CA ASP A 223 19.70 -0.75 8.96
C ASP A 223 18.22 -0.58 9.37
N ILE A 224 17.62 -1.71 9.72
CA ILE A 224 16.20 -2.03 9.72
C ILE A 224 15.43 -1.49 10.95
N MET A 225 14.36 -0.71 10.71
CA MET A 225 13.16 -0.47 11.57
C MET A 225 13.34 0.16 12.98
N PRO A 226 12.26 0.57 13.73
CA PRO A 226 10.81 0.51 13.45
C PRO A 226 10.02 1.83 13.60
N ARG A 227 8.86 1.89 12.92
CA ARG A 227 7.85 2.98 12.98
C ARG A 227 6.72 2.67 13.95
N SER A 228 6.32 3.67 14.72
CA SER A 228 4.99 3.77 15.35
C SER A 228 4.13 4.83 14.62
N ASP A 229 2.80 4.76 14.78
CA ASP A 229 1.78 5.78 14.45
C ASP A 229 0.79 5.61 13.28
N PHE A 230 0.77 4.49 12.56
CA PHE A 230 -0.30 4.26 11.56
C PHE A 230 -1.67 3.81 12.12
N CYS A 231 -1.79 3.57 13.44
CA CYS A 231 -2.98 2.96 14.04
C CYS A 231 -4.22 3.88 14.16
N LYS A 232 -4.16 5.15 13.75
CA LYS A 232 -5.26 6.11 14.00
C LYS A 232 -6.22 6.38 12.84
N ARG A 233 -5.99 5.85 11.62
CA ARG A 233 -6.91 6.09 10.48
C ARG A 233 -7.98 5.02 10.26
N ASP A 234 -7.85 3.84 10.85
CA ASP A 234 -8.78 2.72 10.64
C ASP A 234 -10.06 2.78 11.51
N GLN A 235 -10.11 3.71 12.47
CA GLN A 235 -11.31 3.93 13.29
C GLN A 235 -12.47 4.62 12.55
N ARG A 236 -12.23 5.27 11.40
CA ARG A 236 -13.31 5.94 10.65
C ARG A 236 -14.14 5.00 9.77
N ILE A 237 -13.60 3.84 9.41
CA ILE A 237 -14.34 2.81 8.65
C ILE A 237 -15.28 2.01 9.57
N LYS A 238 -14.89 1.82 10.85
CA LYS A 238 -15.71 1.15 11.88
C LYS A 238 -17.08 1.80 12.13
N VAL A 239 -17.22 3.11 11.90
CA VAL A 239 -18.48 3.83 12.14
C VAL A 239 -19.49 3.59 11.01
N ARG A 240 -19.03 3.34 9.78
CA ARG A 240 -19.94 3.13 8.64
C ARG A 240 -20.53 1.72 8.62
N THR A 241 -19.79 0.72 9.09
CA THR A 241 -20.25 -0.67 9.15
C THR A 241 -21.21 -0.92 10.32
N ARG A 242 -21.10 -0.15 11.41
CA ARG A 242 -22.02 -0.27 12.57
C ARG A 242 -23.44 0.25 12.27
N VAL A 243 -23.58 1.11 11.25
CA VAL A 243 -24.88 1.64 10.78
C VAL A 243 -25.64 0.62 9.92
N MET A 244 -24.94 -0.34 9.28
CA MET A 244 -25.57 -1.40 8.47
C MET A 244 -26.14 -2.55 9.32
N LEU A 245 -25.66 -2.73 10.56
CA LEU A 245 -26.08 -3.80 11.47
C LEU A 245 -27.24 -3.40 12.41
N GLY A 246 -27.79 -2.18 12.27
CA GLY A 246 -28.80 -1.62 13.18
C GLY A 246 -30.24 -1.62 12.67
N LYS A 247 -30.55 -2.20 11.50
CA LYS A 247 -31.93 -2.30 11.02
C LYS A 247 -32.46 -3.72 11.20
N ASN A 248 -33.18 -3.92 12.30
CA ASN A 248 -34.13 -5.01 12.45
C ASN A 248 -35.22 -4.86 11.36
N SER A 249 -35.31 -5.85 10.49
CA SER A 249 -36.57 -6.19 9.82
C SER A 249 -36.54 -7.67 9.42
N ASN A 250 -37.25 -8.47 10.22
CA ASN A 250 -37.94 -9.72 9.94
C ASN A 250 -37.50 -10.59 8.75
N ASP A 251 -37.14 -11.83 9.09
CA ASP A 251 -37.40 -13.08 8.38
C ASP A 251 -37.85 -13.02 6.91
N ARG A 252 -36.97 -13.45 6.00
CA ARG A 252 -37.08 -14.73 5.29
C ARG A 252 -35.85 -14.97 4.42
N GLU A 253 -35.29 -16.17 4.54
CA GLU A 253 -34.29 -16.78 3.66
C GLU A 253 -32.96 -16.02 3.48
N SER A 254 -32.11 -16.02 4.52
CA SER A 254 -30.67 -15.93 4.27
C SER A 254 -30.26 -17.17 3.44
N THR A 255 -29.90 -16.96 2.19
CA THR A 255 -29.47 -18.02 1.27
C THR A 255 -28.31 -18.81 1.89
N ILE A 256 -28.17 -20.10 1.58
CA ILE A 256 -27.04 -20.93 2.05
C ILE A 256 -25.70 -20.24 1.77
N ASP A 257 -25.60 -19.51 0.65
CA ASP A 257 -24.43 -18.71 0.29
C ASP A 257 -24.15 -17.54 1.22
N ASP A 258 -25.18 -16.88 1.75
CA ASP A 258 -25.00 -15.77 2.70
C ASP A 258 -24.51 -16.29 4.05
N ARG A 259 -24.97 -17.48 4.45
CA ARG A 259 -24.46 -18.19 5.63
C ARG A 259 -23.02 -18.67 5.44
N ILE A 260 -22.66 -19.17 4.25
CA ILE A 260 -21.28 -19.55 3.92
C ILE A 260 -20.35 -18.32 3.93
N LYS A 261 -20.79 -17.18 3.41
CA LYS A 261 -20.04 -15.91 3.47
C LYS A 261 -19.79 -15.49 4.92
N LEU A 262 -20.80 -15.56 5.78
CA LEU A 262 -20.66 -15.24 7.21
C LEU A 262 -19.66 -16.15 7.93
N VAL A 263 -19.69 -17.46 7.65
CA VAL A 263 -18.70 -18.41 8.20
C VAL A 263 -17.28 -18.11 7.71
N LYS A 264 -17.11 -17.77 6.43
CA LYS A 264 -15.80 -17.35 5.88
C LYS A 264 -15.29 -16.07 6.53
N ILE A 265 -16.16 -15.09 6.77
CA ILE A 265 -15.81 -13.83 7.46
C ILE A 265 -15.37 -14.13 8.91
N ALA A 266 -16.14 -14.94 9.64
CA ALA A 266 -15.78 -15.32 11.02
C ALA A 266 -14.44 -16.09 11.08
N GLN A 267 -14.19 -17.00 10.14
CA GLN A 267 -12.91 -17.70 10.04
C GLN A 267 -11.74 -16.76 9.72
N CYS A 268 -11.94 -15.77 8.85
CA CYS A 268 -10.95 -14.73 8.57
C CYS A 268 -10.66 -13.86 9.78
N GLU A 269 -11.67 -13.48 10.56
CA GLU A 269 -11.50 -12.69 11.79
C GLU A 269 -10.72 -13.47 12.86
N VAL A 270 -11.03 -14.74 13.06
CA VAL A 270 -10.28 -15.60 14.00
C VAL A 270 -8.83 -15.76 13.57
N ARG A 271 -8.56 -15.94 12.28
CA ARG A 271 -7.19 -16.00 11.73
C ARG A 271 -6.45 -14.67 11.93
N LYS A 272 -7.10 -13.54 11.66
CA LYS A 272 -6.52 -12.21 11.86
C LYS A 272 -6.12 -11.97 13.31
N VAL A 273 -7.03 -12.17 14.25
CA VAL A 273 -6.74 -12.02 15.70
C VAL A 273 -5.61 -12.94 16.15
N THR A 274 -5.57 -14.17 15.62
CA THR A 274 -4.50 -15.12 15.95
C THR A 274 -3.14 -14.66 15.42
N ASN A 275 -3.10 -14.13 14.19
CA ASN A 275 -1.89 -13.60 13.60
C ASN A 275 -1.42 -12.33 14.30
N ASP A 276 -2.35 -11.43 14.67
CA ASP A 276 -2.05 -10.19 15.38
C ASP A 276 -1.43 -10.48 16.76
N SER A 277 -2.00 -11.41 17.54
CA SER A 277 -1.43 -11.81 18.84
C SER A 277 -0.06 -12.48 18.71
N LYS A 278 0.12 -13.36 17.70
CA LYS A 278 1.44 -13.97 17.44
C LYS A 278 2.48 -12.93 17.07
N LEU A 279 2.13 -11.99 16.20
CA LEU A 279 3.02 -10.91 15.79
C LEU A 279 3.41 -10.03 16.98
N GLN A 280 2.46 -9.72 17.88
CA GLN A 280 2.75 -8.97 19.09
C GLN A 280 3.77 -9.68 19.99
N ILE A 281 3.60 -10.99 20.22
CA ILE A 281 4.54 -11.80 21.02
C ILE A 281 5.91 -11.83 20.34
N THR A 282 5.98 -12.08 19.03
CA THR A 282 7.23 -12.11 18.27
C THR A 282 7.96 -10.76 18.32
N ASN A 283 7.25 -9.65 18.19
CA ASN A 283 7.85 -8.31 18.28
C ASN A 283 8.44 -8.04 19.68
N MET A 284 7.75 -8.47 20.74
CA MET A 284 8.26 -8.32 22.10
C MET A 284 9.45 -9.24 22.37
N GLN A 285 9.45 -10.46 21.83
CA GLN A 285 10.59 -11.37 21.89
C GLN A 285 11.81 -10.78 21.17
N GLN A 286 11.63 -10.17 19.99
CA GLN A 286 12.71 -9.48 19.27
C GLN A 286 13.26 -8.27 20.07
N LYS A 287 12.38 -7.48 20.69
CA LYS A 287 12.80 -6.36 21.54
C LYS A 287 13.56 -6.84 22.77
N LEU A 288 13.16 -7.96 23.35
CA LEU A 288 13.88 -8.61 24.47
C LEU A 288 15.28 -9.07 24.05
N GLU A 289 15.43 -9.66 22.85
CA GLU A 289 16.74 -10.03 22.32
C GLU A 289 17.66 -8.82 22.11
N PHE A 290 17.12 -7.69 21.65
CA PHE A 290 17.88 -6.45 21.51
C PHE A 290 18.38 -5.95 22.86
N LEU A 291 17.49 -5.85 23.85
CA LEU A 291 17.86 -5.42 25.20
C LEU A 291 18.91 -6.35 25.84
N LEU A 292 18.82 -7.66 25.59
CA LEU A 292 19.82 -8.62 26.06
C LEU A 292 21.21 -8.38 25.43
N LYS A 293 21.27 -8.03 24.14
CA LYS A 293 22.53 -7.69 23.46
C LYS A 293 23.11 -6.37 23.96
N GLU A 294 22.27 -5.34 24.06
CA GLU A 294 22.65 -4.02 24.56
C GLU A 294 23.17 -4.10 26.00
N ARG A 295 22.47 -4.83 26.88
CA ARG A 295 22.96 -5.13 28.23
C ARG A 295 24.31 -5.84 28.21
N GLY A 296 24.49 -6.81 27.31
CA GLY A 296 25.77 -7.51 27.16
C GLY A 296 26.91 -6.55 26.84
N GLN A 297 26.70 -5.63 25.91
CA GLN A 297 27.67 -4.59 25.54
C GLN A 297 27.93 -3.61 26.69
N ALA A 298 26.87 -3.14 27.36
CA ALA A 298 26.97 -2.25 28.51
C ALA A 298 27.76 -2.88 29.67
N VAL A 299 27.61 -4.19 29.91
CA VAL A 299 28.39 -4.93 30.91
C VAL A 299 29.88 -4.95 30.55
N GLU A 300 30.22 -5.22 29.30
CA GLU A 300 31.62 -5.23 28.87
C GLU A 300 32.25 -3.83 28.95
N LEU A 301 31.52 -2.80 28.54
CA LEU A 301 31.95 -1.40 28.69
C LEU A 301 32.15 -1.02 30.17
N ALA A 302 31.20 -1.39 31.04
CA ALA A 302 31.27 -1.11 32.46
C ALA A 302 32.49 -1.78 33.11
N LYS A 303 32.80 -3.03 32.76
CA LYS A 303 34.01 -3.73 33.24
C LYS A 303 35.31 -3.08 32.77
N ILE A 304 35.34 -2.48 31.60
CA ILE A 304 36.53 -1.78 31.09
C ILE A 304 36.78 -0.48 31.88
N ILE A 305 35.72 0.28 32.13
CA ILE A 305 35.81 1.62 32.75
C ILE A 305 35.87 1.53 34.28
N CYS A 306 35.07 0.64 34.87
CA CYS A 306 34.94 0.42 36.30
C CYS A 306 34.96 -1.09 36.58
N PRO A 307 36.17 -1.70 36.65
CA PRO A 307 36.34 -3.16 36.74
C PRO A 307 35.62 -3.78 37.93
N ASP A 308 35.63 -3.06 39.06
CA ASP A 308 34.86 -3.43 40.23
C ASP A 308 33.43 -2.90 40.12
N TYR A 309 32.46 -3.76 40.40
CA TYR A 309 31.06 -3.39 40.39
C TYR A 309 30.78 -2.26 41.38
N ASN A 310 30.28 -1.12 40.85
CA ASN A 310 29.90 0.03 41.66
C ASN A 310 28.49 0.48 41.31
N LYS A 311 27.55 0.32 42.24
CA LYS A 311 26.13 0.69 42.07
C LYS A 311 25.88 2.16 41.76
N GLN A 312 26.81 3.04 42.13
CA GLN A 312 26.67 4.49 41.96
C GLN A 312 27.37 5.00 40.69
N HIS A 313 28.12 4.13 39.99
CA HIS A 313 28.83 4.51 38.78
C HIS A 313 27.89 4.45 37.57
N GLU A 314 27.95 5.47 36.72
CA GLU A 314 27.05 5.71 35.57
C GLU A 314 26.85 4.46 34.69
N ASN A 315 27.93 3.85 34.21
CA ASN A 315 27.86 2.64 33.38
C ASN A 315 27.23 1.42 34.08
N TRP A 316 27.39 1.29 35.40
CA TRP A 316 26.77 0.20 36.16
C TRP A 316 25.30 0.49 36.48
N ILE A 317 24.89 1.76 36.53
CA ILE A 317 23.49 2.19 36.60
C ILE A 317 22.77 1.86 35.29
N GLU A 318 23.41 2.11 34.14
CA GLU A 318 22.88 1.74 32.82
C GLU A 318 22.63 0.22 32.71
N VAL A 319 23.58 -0.60 33.13
CA VAL A 319 23.42 -2.06 33.21
C VAL A 319 22.24 -2.45 34.10
N GLN A 320 22.02 -1.77 35.23
CA GLN A 320 20.89 -2.03 36.12
C GLN A 320 19.55 -1.66 35.48
N ASN A 321 19.48 -0.51 34.82
CA ASN A 321 18.28 -0.07 34.10
C ASN A 321 17.90 -1.08 33.00
N LEU A 322 18.86 -1.48 32.16
CA LEU A 322 18.64 -2.49 31.13
C LEU A 322 18.23 -3.85 31.73
N THR A 323 18.80 -4.23 32.88
CA THR A 323 18.39 -5.45 33.59
C THR A 323 16.94 -5.37 34.08
N HIS A 324 16.51 -4.20 34.56
CA HIS A 324 15.13 -3.96 34.98
C HIS A 324 14.18 -4.04 33.79
N ASP A 325 14.50 -3.36 32.68
CA ASP A 325 13.68 -3.35 31.46
C ASP A 325 13.50 -4.74 30.86
N ILE A 326 14.55 -5.56 30.85
CA ILE A 326 14.49 -6.98 30.47
C ILE A 326 13.52 -7.74 31.36
N SER A 327 13.54 -7.52 32.68
CA SER A 327 12.67 -8.23 33.61
C SER A 327 11.19 -7.84 33.45
N THR A 328 10.92 -6.57 33.17
CA THR A 328 9.57 -6.06 32.90
C THR A 328 9.06 -6.63 31.59
N MET A 329 9.87 -6.61 30.54
CA MET A 329 9.49 -7.13 29.23
C MET A 329 9.22 -8.63 29.22
N LYS A 330 10.02 -9.43 29.95
CA LYS A 330 9.76 -10.86 30.13
C LYS A 330 8.39 -11.11 30.75
N ARG A 331 8.06 -10.39 31.82
CA ARG A 331 6.77 -10.50 32.49
C ARG A 331 5.60 -10.15 31.57
N GLU A 332 5.76 -9.13 30.73
CA GLU A 332 4.73 -8.76 29.76
C GLU A 332 4.55 -9.82 28.66
N ILE A 333 5.64 -10.45 28.20
CA ILE A 333 5.57 -11.58 27.25
C ILE A 333 4.82 -12.75 27.89
N ASP A 334 5.20 -13.15 29.11
CA ASP A 334 4.57 -14.26 29.83
C ASP A 334 3.05 -14.01 30.02
N ASN A 335 2.68 -12.79 30.40
CA ASN A 335 1.27 -12.41 30.54
C ASN A 335 0.51 -12.51 29.21
N LEU A 336 1.11 -12.08 28.09
CA LEU A 336 0.48 -12.14 26.77
C LEU A 336 0.35 -13.56 26.24
N GLU A 337 1.33 -14.42 26.51
CA GLU A 337 1.28 -15.84 26.17
C GLU A 337 0.17 -16.55 26.96
N GLN A 338 0.05 -16.29 28.26
CA GLN A 338 -1.05 -16.81 29.09
C GLN A 338 -2.42 -16.34 28.56
N ASP A 339 -2.57 -15.04 28.30
CA ASP A 339 -3.79 -14.44 27.74
C ASP A 339 -4.18 -15.08 26.40
N TRP A 340 -3.19 -15.46 25.60
CA TRP A 340 -3.39 -16.09 24.30
C TRP A 340 -3.87 -17.54 24.43
N ASP A 341 -3.29 -18.30 25.36
CA ASP A 341 -3.69 -19.67 25.64
C ASP A 341 -5.11 -19.73 26.24
N GLU A 342 -5.48 -18.80 27.12
CA GLU A 342 -6.84 -18.68 27.66
C GLU A 342 -7.87 -18.33 26.56
N LYS A 343 -7.51 -17.42 25.65
CA LYS A 343 -8.35 -17.07 24.47
C LYS A 343 -8.47 -18.23 23.48
N ARG A 344 -7.46 -19.09 23.38
CA ARG A 344 -7.50 -20.29 22.54
C ARG A 344 -8.40 -21.36 23.16
N ALA A 345 -8.35 -21.54 24.48
CA ALA A 345 -9.21 -22.47 25.21
C ALA A 345 -10.70 -22.10 25.08
N THR A 346 -11.03 -20.82 25.24
CA THR A 346 -12.42 -20.31 25.14
C THR A 346 -12.99 -20.35 23.71
N LYS A 347 -12.15 -20.17 22.68
CA LYS A 347 -12.55 -20.26 21.25
C LYS A 347 -12.85 -21.69 20.77
N SER A 348 -12.55 -22.71 21.57
CA SER A 348 -12.97 -24.10 21.32
C SER A 348 -14.51 -24.22 21.25
N SER A 349 -15.26 -23.40 21.99
CA SER A 349 -16.73 -23.39 21.92
C SER A 349 -17.26 -22.82 20.60
N HIS A 350 -16.56 -21.85 20.01
CA HIS A 350 -16.95 -21.28 18.72
C HIS A 350 -16.64 -22.24 17.57
N LYS A 351 -15.55 -23.02 17.70
CA LYS A 351 -15.25 -24.15 16.82
C LYS A 351 -16.33 -25.22 16.89
N ALA A 352 -16.83 -25.56 18.09
CA ALA A 352 -17.94 -26.50 18.26
C ALA A 352 -19.24 -26.00 17.58
N LEU A 353 -19.51 -24.69 17.62
CA LEU A 353 -20.64 -24.06 16.93
C LEU A 353 -20.53 -24.17 15.40
N VAL A 354 -19.33 -23.92 14.86
CA VAL A 354 -19.02 -24.07 13.42
C VAL A 354 -19.06 -25.55 12.99
N GLU A 355 -18.59 -26.47 13.81
CA GLU A 355 -18.67 -27.91 13.56
C GLU A 355 -20.12 -28.43 13.58
N SER A 356 -20.95 -27.96 14.52
CA SER A 356 -22.38 -28.30 14.52
C SER A 356 -23.09 -27.81 13.25
N PHE A 357 -22.72 -26.62 12.77
CA PHE A 357 -23.29 -26.04 11.55
C PHE A 357 -22.85 -26.79 10.28
N LEU A 358 -21.59 -27.21 10.21
CA LEU A 358 -21.10 -28.03 9.09
C LEU A 358 -21.75 -29.41 9.08
N ASN A 359 -22.00 -30.00 10.25
CA ASN A 359 -22.76 -31.25 10.37
C ASN A 359 -24.21 -31.07 9.91
N ASP A 360 -24.90 -29.99 10.29
CA ASP A 360 -26.27 -29.69 9.83
C ASP A 360 -26.38 -29.55 8.31
N ILE A 361 -25.37 -28.93 7.66
CA ILE A 361 -25.30 -28.83 6.20
C ILE A 361 -25.11 -30.21 5.56
N ASN A 362 -24.23 -31.04 6.11
CA ASN A 362 -23.95 -32.38 5.59
C ASN A 362 -25.16 -33.31 5.73
N VAL A 363 -25.88 -33.25 6.85
CA VAL A 363 -27.13 -34.00 7.06
C VAL A 363 -28.22 -33.56 6.08
N LYS A 364 -28.35 -32.26 5.81
CA LYS A 364 -29.31 -31.75 4.81
C LYS A 364 -28.95 -32.17 3.38
N LYS A 365 -27.66 -32.22 3.02
CA LYS A 365 -27.21 -32.73 1.71
C LYS A 365 -27.50 -34.22 1.52
N GLN A 366 -27.46 -35.02 2.58
CA GLN A 366 -27.78 -36.46 2.51
C GLN A 366 -29.28 -36.75 2.32
N ARG A 367 -30.19 -35.84 2.71
CA ARG A 367 -31.64 -36.01 2.51
C ARG A 367 -32.15 -35.63 1.11
N VAL A 368 -31.29 -35.08 0.26
CA VAL A 368 -31.60 -34.63 -1.11
C VAL A 368 -31.05 -35.63 -2.16
N ARG A 369 -30.48 -36.76 -1.71
CA ARG A 369 -30.19 -37.95 -2.52
C ARG A 369 -31.12 -39.06 -2.09
#